data_AF-A0A9D6VFK1-F1
#
_entry.id   AF-A0A9D6VFK1-F1
#
_cell.length_a   1.000
_cell.length_b   1.000
_cell.length_c   1.000
_cell.angle_alpha   90.00
_cell.angle_beta   90.00
_cell.angle_gamma   90.00
#
_symmetry.space_group_name_H-M   'P 1'
#
loop_
_entity.id
_entity.type
_entity.pdbx_description
1 polymer ?
#
loop_
_entity_poly.entity_id
_entity_poly.type
_entity_poly.pdbx_seq_one_letter_code
_entity_poly.pdbx_strand_id
1 'polypeptide(L)'
;MLLGNVSLAVGSLLAVALFAEAASMLFLPPPITWRDPQELYNHDPLLGHVLAPGQHAFTHSFPVSTNSHGFRDREYPLSPSPGTVRILCLGDSLTFGDGVGVEDTYPKRLEAILQESGGHSFEVINTGVPSYDTWQEITFFKTKGAQFEPRIVVLGFYGNDIVPRPEVVKTALSGDGTLKRKGFGGVFPDEVVHILKGSRLLLFLKDRIGKLLNSIQPSPEYRHQRALLEGLPDEFVEQGWQEVESSLKEMMELQRRHDFRFVIMGFPMAEQLLHEHPQAQYPARLKHIAEKLDIPFIDLQPVLKREFEGFGSLFIEWDGHPNPRAHRIVAEELSRVLVPMLKEHQGSS
;
A
#
# COMPACT_ATOMS: atom_id res chain seq x y z
N MET A 1 -51.42 -1.97 -24.52
CA MET A 1 -50.37 -2.67 -25.29
C MET A 1 -48.97 -2.13 -24.99
N LEU A 2 -48.73 -0.81 -25.08
CA LEU A 2 -47.39 -0.23 -24.82
C LEU A 2 -46.84 -0.54 -23.41
N LEU A 3 -47.65 -0.37 -22.37
CA LEU A 3 -47.28 -0.69 -20.97
C LEU A 3 -46.89 -2.17 -20.78
N GLY A 4 -47.63 -3.10 -21.38
CA GLY A 4 -47.33 -4.53 -21.29
C GLY A 4 -46.02 -4.91 -21.99
N ASN A 5 -45.73 -4.30 -23.14
CA ASN A 5 -44.47 -4.53 -23.85
C ASN A 5 -43.27 -3.93 -23.10
N VAL A 6 -43.44 -2.75 -22.48
CA VAL A 6 -42.40 -2.14 -21.63
C VAL A 6 -42.15 -3.01 -20.39
N SER A 7 -43.21 -3.48 -19.70
CA SER A 7 -43.07 -4.38 -18.55
C SER A 7 -42.38 -5.70 -18.92
N LEU A 8 -42.73 -6.30 -20.06
CA LEU A 8 -42.07 -7.51 -20.55
C LEU A 8 -40.59 -7.25 -20.83
N ALA A 9 -40.26 -6.17 -21.54
CA ALA A 9 -38.88 -5.82 -21.86
C ALA A 9 -38.03 -5.58 -20.60
N VAL A 10 -38.56 -4.83 -19.63
CA VAL A 10 -37.89 -4.60 -18.34
C VAL A 10 -37.71 -5.92 -17.59
N GLY A 11 -38.77 -6.75 -17.53
CA GLY A 11 -38.71 -8.06 -16.87
C GLY A 11 -37.67 -8.99 -17.52
N SER A 12 -37.60 -9.03 -18.85
CA SER A 12 -36.59 -9.82 -19.57
C SER A 12 -35.18 -9.32 -19.31
N LEU A 13 -34.95 -8.00 -19.30
CA LEU A 13 -33.63 -7.44 -19.00
C LEU A 13 -33.18 -7.76 -17.57
N LEU A 14 -34.10 -7.67 -16.59
CA LEU A 14 -33.82 -8.06 -15.21
C LEU A 14 -33.51 -9.55 -15.09
N ALA A 15 -34.27 -10.42 -15.76
CA ALA A 15 -34.02 -11.86 -15.75
C ALA A 15 -32.65 -12.22 -16.34
N VAL A 16 -32.26 -11.57 -17.45
CA VAL A 16 -30.93 -11.76 -18.06
C VAL A 16 -29.83 -11.25 -17.13
N ALA A 17 -29.99 -10.09 -16.50
CA ALA A 17 -29.00 -9.54 -15.57
C ALA A 17 -28.81 -10.45 -14.34
N LEU A 18 -29.90 -10.97 -13.77
CA LEU A 18 -29.85 -11.91 -12.64
C LEU A 18 -29.21 -13.23 -13.03
N PHE A 19 -29.54 -13.77 -14.21
CA PHE A 19 -28.91 -14.99 -14.72
C PHE A 19 -27.40 -14.78 -14.96
N ALA A 20 -27.01 -13.65 -15.54
CA ALA A 20 -25.61 -13.32 -15.78
C ALA A 20 -24.83 -13.14 -14.46
N GLU A 21 -25.41 -12.48 -13.45
CA GLU A 21 -24.82 -12.39 -12.11
C GLU A 21 -24.68 -13.79 -11.48
N ALA A 22 -25.72 -14.62 -11.54
CA ALA A 22 -25.68 -15.99 -11.01
C ALA A 22 -24.61 -16.85 -11.71
N ALA A 23 -24.53 -16.78 -13.04
CA ALA A 23 -23.50 -17.47 -13.82
C ALA A 23 -22.09 -16.96 -13.46
N SER A 24 -21.94 -15.66 -13.22
CA SER A 24 -20.66 -15.06 -12.85
C SER A 24 -20.14 -15.60 -11.51
N MET A 25 -21.02 -16.05 -10.60
CA MET A 25 -20.61 -16.67 -9.33
C MET A 25 -19.85 -17.98 -9.50
N LEU A 26 -20.01 -18.66 -10.64
CA LEU A 26 -19.35 -19.93 -10.93
C LEU A 26 -17.93 -19.76 -11.47
N PHE A 27 -17.62 -18.59 -12.06
CA PHE A 27 -16.39 -18.39 -12.82
C PHE A 27 -15.54 -17.21 -12.35
N LEU A 28 -16.11 -16.27 -11.60
CA LEU A 28 -15.42 -15.08 -11.15
C LEU A 28 -15.18 -15.10 -9.64
N PRO A 29 -14.04 -14.56 -9.18
CA PRO A 29 -13.75 -14.47 -7.77
C PRO A 29 -14.79 -13.60 -7.05
N PRO A 30 -15.04 -13.86 -5.75
CA PRO A 30 -15.96 -13.04 -4.96
C PRO A 30 -15.51 -11.57 -4.95
N PRO A 31 -16.46 -10.63 -4.88
CA PRO A 31 -16.14 -9.22 -4.71
C PRO A 31 -15.54 -8.96 -3.32
N ILE A 32 -14.84 -7.84 -3.20
CA ILE A 32 -14.40 -7.31 -1.91
C ILE A 32 -15.63 -6.89 -1.11
N THR A 33 -15.62 -7.20 0.19
CA THR A 33 -16.65 -6.76 1.12
C THR A 33 -16.26 -5.44 1.76
N TRP A 34 -17.23 -4.56 1.96
CA TRP A 34 -17.03 -3.22 2.49
C TRP A 34 -17.87 -3.01 3.74
N ARG A 35 -17.37 -2.23 4.70
CA ARG A 35 -18.08 -1.83 5.92
C ARG A 35 -17.78 -0.39 6.26
N ASP A 36 -18.80 0.40 6.55
CA ASP A 36 -18.63 1.82 6.90
C ASP A 36 -18.66 2.03 8.44
N PRO A 37 -18.01 3.09 8.96
CA PRO A 37 -17.23 4.08 8.23
C PRO A 37 -15.86 3.53 7.78
N GLN A 38 -15.40 4.00 6.63
CA GLN A 38 -14.03 3.74 6.17
C GLN A 38 -13.02 4.62 6.92
N GLU A 39 -11.72 4.31 6.83
CA GLU A 39 -10.69 5.07 7.54
C GLU A 39 -10.74 6.58 7.28
N LEU A 40 -10.60 7.32 8.38
CA LEU A 40 -10.71 8.77 8.46
C LEU A 40 -9.33 9.41 8.62
N TYR A 41 -9.21 10.62 8.10
CA TYR A 41 -7.96 11.36 8.05
C TYR A 41 -8.16 12.80 8.46
N ASN A 42 -7.10 13.37 9.03
CA ASN A 42 -6.99 14.79 9.32
C ASN A 42 -6.08 15.46 8.29
N HIS A 43 -6.36 16.73 7.99
CA HIS A 43 -5.46 17.57 7.21
C HIS A 43 -4.14 17.81 7.97
N ASP A 44 -3.01 17.65 7.28
CA ASP A 44 -1.69 18.06 7.78
C ASP A 44 -1.03 18.97 6.73
N PRO A 45 -0.57 20.18 7.08
CA PRO A 45 -0.05 21.14 6.10
C PRO A 45 1.26 20.70 5.45
N LEU A 46 2.03 19.80 6.08
CA LEU A 46 3.30 19.31 5.54
C LEU A 46 3.11 18.00 4.78
N LEU A 47 2.21 17.15 5.26
CA LEU A 47 1.99 15.79 4.74
C LEU A 47 0.76 15.69 3.84
N GLY A 48 -0.06 16.73 3.75
CA GLY A 48 -1.37 16.71 3.09
C GLY A 48 -2.43 16.07 3.97
N HIS A 49 -2.19 14.84 4.44
CA HIS A 49 -3.09 14.11 5.32
C HIS A 49 -2.32 13.24 6.31
N VAL A 50 -2.96 12.92 7.43
CA VAL A 50 -2.55 11.91 8.41
C VAL A 50 -3.78 11.13 8.85
N LEU A 51 -3.63 9.87 9.27
CA LEU A 51 -4.73 9.12 9.86
C LEU A 51 -5.27 9.83 11.11
N ALA A 52 -6.59 9.88 11.27
CA ALA A 52 -7.22 10.43 12.46
C ALA A 52 -6.87 9.55 13.69
N PRO A 53 -6.45 10.12 14.83
CA PRO A 53 -6.13 9.36 16.04
C PRO A 53 -7.38 8.86 16.76
N GLY A 54 -7.27 7.73 17.47
CA GLY A 54 -8.36 7.17 18.28
C GLY A 54 -9.61 6.78 17.49
N GLN A 55 -9.49 6.50 16.20
CA GLN A 55 -10.63 6.18 15.35
C GLN A 55 -11.01 4.70 15.44
N HIS A 56 -12.26 4.38 15.13
CA HIS A 56 -12.72 3.02 14.84
C HIS A 56 -13.43 3.03 13.49
N ALA A 57 -12.83 2.36 12.51
CA ALA A 57 -13.25 2.36 11.12
C ALA A 57 -12.96 1.00 10.47
N PHE A 58 -13.04 0.93 9.14
CA PHE A 58 -12.69 -0.27 8.37
C PHE A 58 -11.89 0.08 7.12
N THR A 59 -10.90 -0.74 6.79
CA THR A 59 -10.34 -0.82 5.43
C THR A 59 -10.98 -2.03 4.76
N HIS A 60 -11.68 -1.82 3.65
CA HIS A 60 -12.61 -2.82 3.10
C HIS A 60 -13.63 -3.24 4.18
N SER A 61 -13.57 -4.49 4.65
CA SER A 61 -14.39 -5.00 5.76
C SER A 61 -13.58 -5.34 7.01
N PHE A 62 -12.28 -5.07 7.00
CA PHE A 62 -11.37 -5.36 8.12
C PHE A 62 -11.31 -4.17 9.07
N PRO A 63 -11.39 -4.42 10.40
CA PRO A 63 -11.38 -3.34 11.37
C PRO A 63 -10.05 -2.58 11.36
N VAL A 64 -10.17 -1.26 11.51
CA VAL A 64 -9.08 -0.30 11.71
C VAL A 64 -9.34 0.38 13.03
N SER A 65 -8.36 0.35 13.92
CA SER A 65 -8.32 1.19 15.10
C SER A 65 -6.97 1.86 15.16
N THR A 66 -6.96 3.17 15.40
CA THR A 66 -5.71 3.92 15.52
C THR A 66 -5.43 4.33 16.96
N ASN A 67 -4.16 4.33 17.32
CA ASN A 67 -3.70 4.82 18.62
C ASN A 67 -3.73 6.36 18.69
N SER A 68 -3.32 6.91 19.83
CA SER A 68 -3.25 8.35 20.09
C SER A 68 -2.33 9.13 19.13
N HIS A 69 -1.38 8.45 18.47
CA HIS A 69 -0.50 9.00 17.45
C HIS A 69 -1.05 8.88 16.03
N GLY A 70 -2.20 8.23 15.84
CA GLY A 70 -2.81 7.97 14.53
C GLY A 70 -2.32 6.69 13.84
N PHE A 71 -1.50 5.87 14.48
CA PHE A 71 -1.00 4.63 13.90
C PHE A 71 -2.02 3.51 14.04
N ARG A 72 -2.19 2.68 13.00
CA ARG A 72 -3.04 1.49 13.03
C ARG A 72 -2.39 0.38 13.85
N ASP A 73 -2.31 0.59 15.15
CA ASP A 73 -1.52 -0.21 16.06
C ASP A 73 -1.95 0.00 17.52
N ARG A 74 -1.32 -0.71 18.46
CA ARG A 74 -1.39 -0.43 19.89
C ARG A 74 -0.72 0.90 20.26
N GLU A 75 -0.95 1.35 21.48
CA GLU A 75 -0.25 2.52 22.03
C GLU A 75 1.24 2.27 22.21
N TYR A 76 2.05 3.27 21.87
CA TYR A 76 3.49 3.27 22.10
C TYR A 76 3.91 4.53 22.86
N PRO A 77 4.66 4.38 23.98
CA PRO A 77 5.33 5.52 24.58
C PRO A 77 6.40 6.05 23.62
N LEU A 78 6.63 7.37 23.62
CA LEU A 78 7.65 7.99 22.76
C LEU A 78 9.03 7.38 23.03
N SER A 79 9.44 7.26 24.30
CA SER A 79 10.68 6.56 24.64
C SER A 79 10.43 5.06 24.83
N PRO A 80 11.25 4.19 24.22
CA PRO A 80 11.15 2.75 24.39
C PRO A 80 11.53 2.32 25.82
N SER A 81 10.98 1.19 26.28
CA SER A 81 11.40 0.60 27.57
C SER A 81 12.85 0.08 27.48
N PRO A 82 13.63 0.06 28.57
CA PRO A 82 14.99 -0.48 28.55
C PRO A 82 15.07 -1.89 27.95
N GLY A 83 16.01 -2.12 27.03
CA GLY A 83 16.17 -3.40 26.33
C GLY A 83 15.17 -3.65 25.19
N THR A 84 14.37 -2.64 24.82
CA THR A 84 13.45 -2.70 23.68
C THR A 84 14.14 -2.18 22.42
N VAL A 85 14.07 -2.96 21.35
CA VAL A 85 14.49 -2.55 20.01
C VAL A 85 13.27 -2.16 19.22
N ARG A 86 13.24 -0.90 18.79
CA ARG A 86 12.15 -0.37 17.98
C ARG A 86 12.50 -0.30 16.50
N ILE A 87 11.57 -0.76 15.68
CA ILE A 87 11.61 -0.73 14.22
C ILE A 87 10.41 0.09 13.74
N LEU A 88 10.66 1.13 12.94
CA LEU A 88 9.59 1.91 12.31
C LEU A 88 9.42 1.44 10.86
N CYS A 89 8.20 1.06 10.48
CA CYS A 89 7.86 0.73 9.10
C CYS A 89 7.14 1.92 8.46
N LEU A 90 7.86 2.65 7.61
CA LEU A 90 7.31 3.71 6.75
C LEU A 90 6.73 3.08 5.47
N GLY A 91 5.68 3.68 4.93
CA GLY A 91 5.10 3.25 3.66
C GLY A 91 3.71 3.81 3.43
N ASP A 92 3.09 3.29 2.39
CA ASP A 92 1.76 3.64 1.92
C ASP A 92 0.68 2.63 2.40
N SER A 93 -0.32 2.36 1.54
CA SER A 93 -1.37 1.37 1.78
C SER A 93 -0.84 -0.07 1.93
N LEU A 94 0.30 -0.41 1.31
CA LEU A 94 0.91 -1.73 1.43
C LEU A 94 1.51 -1.93 2.83
N THR A 95 2.09 -0.88 3.42
CA THR A 95 2.57 -0.93 4.81
C THR A 95 1.43 -0.84 5.81
N PHE A 96 0.45 0.02 5.56
CA PHE A 96 -0.78 0.12 6.36
C PHE A 96 -1.56 -1.20 6.42
N GLY A 97 -1.47 -2.01 5.36
CA GLY A 97 -2.19 -3.27 5.22
C GLY A 97 -3.64 -3.07 4.81
N ASP A 98 -3.86 -2.33 3.72
CA ASP A 98 -5.20 -2.14 3.17
C ASP A 98 -5.86 -3.48 2.83
N GLY A 99 -7.09 -3.65 3.32
CA GLY A 99 -7.85 -4.88 3.11
C GLY A 99 -7.35 -6.12 3.86
N VAL A 100 -6.46 -6.00 4.86
CA VAL A 100 -6.06 -7.11 5.74
C VAL A 100 -6.22 -6.76 7.22
N GLY A 101 -6.27 -7.77 8.11
CA GLY A 101 -6.29 -7.56 9.55
C GLY A 101 -4.96 -7.02 10.09
N VAL A 102 -4.98 -6.25 11.19
CA VAL A 102 -3.75 -5.63 11.75
C VAL A 102 -2.67 -6.67 12.08
N GLU A 103 -3.06 -7.82 12.65
CA GLU A 103 -2.15 -8.93 12.96
C GLU A 103 -1.62 -9.66 11.71
N ASP A 104 -2.27 -9.47 10.57
CA ASP A 104 -1.85 -10.03 9.28
C ASP A 104 -0.90 -9.10 8.52
N THR A 105 -0.75 -7.85 8.95
CA THR A 105 0.18 -6.90 8.32
C THR A 105 1.63 -7.35 8.51
N TYR A 106 2.48 -7.05 7.52
CA TYR A 106 3.88 -7.46 7.59
C TYR A 106 4.62 -6.86 8.80
N PRO A 107 4.34 -5.63 9.27
CA PRO A 107 4.97 -5.12 10.49
C PRO A 107 4.65 -5.98 11.72
N LYS A 108 3.40 -6.43 11.88
CA LYS A 108 2.99 -7.29 13.01
C LYS A 108 3.48 -8.72 12.90
N ARG A 109 3.47 -9.28 11.69
CA ARG A 109 4.10 -10.57 11.42
C ARG A 109 5.61 -10.51 11.71
N LEU A 110 6.29 -9.42 11.34
CA LEU A 110 7.70 -9.22 11.63
C LEU A 110 7.96 -9.12 13.13
N GLU A 111 7.14 -8.36 13.88
CA GLU A 111 7.25 -8.27 15.34
C GLU A 111 7.17 -9.65 16.00
N ALA A 112 6.20 -10.47 15.60
CA ALA A 112 6.04 -11.82 16.11
C ALA A 112 7.28 -12.71 15.81
N ILE A 113 7.77 -12.69 14.57
CA ILE A 113 8.96 -13.45 14.16
C ILE A 113 10.20 -13.01 14.96
N LEU A 114 10.40 -11.70 15.13
CA LEU A 114 11.55 -11.18 15.89
C LEU A 114 11.45 -11.52 17.37
N GLN A 115 10.26 -11.50 17.95
CA GLN A 115 10.05 -11.85 19.35
C GLN A 115 10.43 -13.32 19.64
N GLU A 116 10.21 -14.22 18.68
CA GLU A 116 10.64 -15.63 18.76
C GLU A 116 12.16 -15.82 18.64
N SER A 117 12.87 -14.89 17.99
CA SER A 117 14.34 -14.96 17.83
C SER A 117 15.11 -14.76 19.14
N GLY A 118 14.46 -14.18 20.16
CA GLY A 118 15.01 -13.94 21.49
C GLY A 118 16.04 -12.82 21.56
N GLY A 119 16.46 -12.47 22.78
CA GLY A 119 17.57 -11.53 23.04
C GLY A 119 17.16 -10.06 23.27
N HIS A 120 16.04 -9.61 22.72
CA HIS A 120 15.48 -8.27 22.97
C HIS A 120 13.95 -8.33 23.09
N SER A 121 13.35 -7.26 23.64
CA SER A 121 11.94 -6.99 23.38
C SER A 121 11.84 -6.22 22.07
N PHE A 122 10.95 -6.61 21.16
CA PHE A 122 10.79 -5.94 19.87
C PHE A 122 9.50 -5.13 19.82
N GLU A 123 9.61 -3.92 19.29
CA GLU A 123 8.47 -3.10 18.90
C GLU A 123 8.58 -2.77 17.40
N VAL A 124 7.68 -3.32 16.58
CA VAL A 124 7.57 -2.95 15.17
C VAL A 124 6.33 -2.10 15.01
N ILE A 125 6.55 -0.81 14.79
CA ILE A 125 5.50 0.20 14.69
C ILE A 125 5.11 0.36 13.23
N ASN A 126 3.84 0.07 12.93
CA ASN A 126 3.27 0.35 11.63
C ASN A 126 2.92 1.84 11.50
N THR A 127 3.68 2.56 10.69
CA THR A 127 3.44 3.99 10.39
C THR A 127 2.98 4.21 8.96
N GLY A 128 2.49 3.15 8.29
CA GLY A 128 1.98 3.23 6.93
C GLY A 128 0.73 4.11 6.86
N VAL A 129 0.66 4.97 5.85
CA VAL A 129 -0.51 5.84 5.61
C VAL A 129 -0.92 5.72 4.15
N PRO A 130 -2.16 5.30 3.83
CA PRO A 130 -2.60 5.17 2.45
C PRO A 130 -2.39 6.45 1.63
N SER A 131 -1.98 6.29 0.37
CA SER A 131 -1.66 7.39 -0.56
C SER A 131 -0.50 8.28 -0.11
N TYR A 132 0.45 7.74 0.66
CA TYR A 132 1.75 8.38 0.83
C TYR A 132 2.69 8.01 -0.31
N ASP A 133 3.54 8.96 -0.67
CA ASP A 133 4.73 8.73 -1.48
C ASP A 133 5.99 8.90 -0.61
N THR A 134 7.15 8.47 -1.12
CA THR A 134 8.45 8.56 -0.42
C THR A 134 8.72 9.93 0.23
N TRP A 135 8.42 11.05 -0.45
CA TRP A 135 8.66 12.37 0.14
C TRP A 135 7.80 12.64 1.39
N GLN A 136 6.57 12.11 1.47
CA GLN A 136 5.70 12.21 2.64
C GLN A 136 6.23 11.35 3.78
N GLU A 137 6.68 10.13 3.47
CA GLU A 137 7.22 9.19 4.47
C GLU A 137 8.49 9.73 5.14
N ILE A 138 9.39 10.32 4.36
CA ILE A 138 10.59 10.97 4.90
C ILE A 138 10.22 12.24 5.68
N THR A 139 9.26 13.04 5.20
CA THR A 139 8.74 14.21 5.93
C THR A 139 8.09 13.79 7.25
N PHE A 140 7.34 12.68 7.26
CA PHE A 140 6.72 12.11 8.45
C PHE A 140 7.79 11.67 9.45
N PHE A 141 8.81 10.95 9.00
CA PHE A 141 9.91 10.55 9.88
C PHE A 141 10.59 11.77 10.52
N LYS A 142 10.93 12.77 9.70
CA LYS A 142 11.58 14.01 10.15
C LYS A 142 10.76 14.78 11.18
N THR A 143 9.44 14.84 11.01
CA THR A 143 8.57 15.70 11.83
C THR A 143 7.92 14.97 13.01
N LYS A 144 7.73 13.66 12.91
CA LYS A 144 6.95 12.85 13.87
C LYS A 144 7.58 11.49 14.18
N GLY A 145 8.34 10.88 13.28
CA GLY A 145 8.89 9.53 13.49
C GLY A 145 10.13 9.47 14.38
N ALA A 146 11.02 10.46 14.29
CA ALA A 146 12.31 10.44 14.99
C ALA A 146 12.19 10.43 16.53
N GLN A 147 11.13 11.03 17.10
CA GLN A 147 10.85 11.02 18.54
C GLN A 147 10.54 9.63 19.12
N PHE A 148 10.27 8.64 18.26
CA PHE A 148 10.10 7.25 18.69
C PHE A 148 11.45 6.53 18.84
N GLU A 149 12.60 7.18 18.63
CA GLU A 149 13.92 6.57 18.84
C GLU A 149 14.08 5.18 18.18
N PRO A 150 13.70 5.00 16.90
CA PRO A 150 13.88 3.70 16.24
C PRO A 150 15.36 3.37 16.09
N ARG A 151 15.68 2.08 16.22
CA ARG A 151 17.00 1.56 15.87
C ARG A 151 17.09 1.19 14.39
N ILE A 152 15.96 0.79 13.81
CA ILE A 152 15.84 0.46 12.39
C ILE A 152 14.63 1.19 11.82
N VAL A 153 14.77 1.74 10.62
CA VAL A 153 13.67 2.27 9.83
C VAL A 153 13.62 1.50 8.52
N VAL A 154 12.45 0.91 8.23
CA VAL A 154 12.18 0.19 6.99
C VAL A 154 11.24 1.03 6.15
N LEU A 155 11.65 1.35 4.93
CA LEU A 155 10.80 1.95 3.92
C LEU A 155 10.21 0.87 3.01
N GLY A 156 8.89 0.67 3.07
CA GLY A 156 8.15 -0.12 2.09
C GLY A 156 7.84 0.73 0.86
N PHE A 157 8.58 0.51 -0.22
CA PHE A 157 8.47 1.28 -1.47
C PHE A 157 7.60 0.51 -2.49
N TYR A 158 6.75 1.24 -3.21
CA TYR A 158 5.94 0.69 -4.29
C TYR A 158 5.97 1.58 -5.55
N GLY A 159 5.43 1.09 -6.67
CA GLY A 159 5.52 1.81 -7.95
C GLY A 159 4.79 3.15 -7.99
N ASN A 160 3.83 3.37 -7.09
CA ASN A 160 3.11 4.63 -6.90
C ASN A 160 3.92 5.71 -6.20
N ASP A 161 5.00 5.38 -5.49
CA ASP A 161 5.94 6.36 -4.93
C ASP A 161 6.62 7.23 -5.99
N ILE A 162 6.66 6.74 -7.23
CA ILE A 162 7.41 7.35 -8.34
C ILE A 162 6.56 8.45 -8.96
N VAL A 163 6.38 9.52 -8.18
CA VAL A 163 5.62 10.71 -8.53
C VAL A 163 6.39 11.97 -8.13
N PRO A 164 6.31 13.06 -8.91
CA PRO A 164 6.89 14.33 -8.53
C PRO A 164 6.14 14.92 -7.34
N ARG A 165 6.90 15.50 -6.40
CA ARG A 165 6.31 16.23 -5.28
C ARG A 165 5.54 17.46 -5.81
N PRO A 166 4.29 17.66 -5.37
CA PRO A 166 3.52 18.82 -5.78
C PRO A 166 4.09 20.11 -5.20
N GLU A 167 4.07 21.21 -5.97
CA GLU A 167 4.47 22.54 -5.49
C GLU A 167 3.65 23.01 -4.28
N VAL A 168 2.37 22.63 -4.26
CA VAL A 168 1.44 22.90 -3.17
C VAL A 168 0.90 21.58 -2.66
N VAL A 169 1.24 21.26 -1.41
CA VAL A 169 0.69 20.11 -0.69
C VAL A 169 -0.81 20.33 -0.55
N LYS A 170 -1.60 19.55 -1.30
CA LYS A 170 -3.07 19.59 -1.27
C LYS A 170 -3.59 18.32 -0.65
N THR A 171 -4.57 18.49 0.21
CA THR A 171 -5.26 17.39 0.86
C THR A 171 -6.34 16.84 -0.05
N ALA A 172 -6.27 15.54 -0.35
CA ALA A 172 -7.28 14.85 -1.14
C ALA A 172 -8.39 14.28 -0.25
N LEU A 173 -8.93 15.06 0.69
CA LEU A 173 -10.01 14.61 1.58
C LEU A 173 -11.40 15.00 1.08
N SER A 174 -12.33 14.06 1.23
CA SER A 174 -13.76 14.26 1.11
C SER A 174 -14.29 15.05 2.31
N GLY A 175 -15.50 15.61 2.18
CA GLY A 175 -16.11 16.43 3.25
C GLY A 175 -16.43 15.66 4.54
N ASP A 176 -16.40 14.33 4.48
CA ASP A 176 -16.61 13.40 5.60
C ASP A 176 -15.30 12.92 6.25
N GLY A 177 -14.14 13.40 5.78
CA GLY A 177 -12.83 13.03 6.32
C GLY A 177 -12.22 11.76 5.71
N THR A 178 -12.84 11.15 4.72
CA THR A 178 -12.24 10.03 3.95
C THR A 178 -11.31 10.56 2.84
N LEU A 179 -10.42 9.71 2.31
CA LEU A 179 -9.70 10.03 1.07
C LEU A 179 -10.66 10.07 -0.11
N LYS A 180 -10.50 11.07 -1.00
CA LYS A 180 -11.26 11.20 -2.24
C LYS A 180 -11.01 9.98 -3.13
N ARG A 181 -12.04 9.17 -3.31
CA ARG A 181 -12.00 7.98 -4.16
C ARG A 181 -12.26 8.37 -5.62
N LYS A 182 -11.41 7.90 -6.56
CA LYS A 182 -11.67 7.99 -8.00
C LYS A 182 -12.68 6.90 -8.43
N GLY A 183 -13.49 7.15 -9.47
CA GLY A 183 -14.42 6.17 -10.05
C GLY A 183 -15.90 6.50 -9.81
N PHE A 184 -16.72 5.52 -9.38
CA PHE A 184 -18.13 5.77 -9.03
C PHE A 184 -18.30 6.71 -7.82
N GLY A 185 -17.25 6.85 -7.00
CA GLY A 185 -17.19 7.82 -5.91
C GLY A 185 -17.31 9.25 -6.45
N GLY A 186 -18.21 10.02 -5.86
CA GLY A 186 -18.53 11.38 -6.29
C GLY A 186 -19.68 11.51 -7.30
N VAL A 187 -20.15 10.41 -7.89
CA VAL A 187 -21.39 10.38 -8.70
C VAL A 187 -22.56 9.79 -7.92
N PHE A 188 -22.31 8.75 -7.12
CA PHE A 188 -23.28 8.11 -6.23
C PHE A 188 -22.81 8.16 -4.77
N PRO A 189 -23.72 8.07 -3.79
CA PRO A 189 -23.36 7.87 -2.38
C PRO A 189 -22.51 6.60 -2.21
N ASP A 190 -21.58 6.61 -1.26
CA ASP A 190 -20.64 5.51 -1.06
C ASP A 190 -21.32 4.17 -0.75
N GLU A 191 -22.45 4.17 -0.04
CA GLU A 191 -23.22 2.97 0.24
C GLU A 191 -23.74 2.31 -1.06
N VAL A 192 -24.15 3.14 -2.03
CA VAL A 192 -24.59 2.67 -3.35
C VAL A 192 -23.41 2.11 -4.12
N VAL A 193 -22.26 2.78 -4.07
CA VAL A 193 -21.02 2.27 -4.69
C VAL A 193 -20.61 0.94 -4.08
N HIS A 194 -20.68 0.79 -2.76
CA HIS A 194 -20.38 -0.45 -2.04
C HIS A 194 -21.34 -1.59 -2.43
N ILE A 195 -22.65 -1.31 -2.60
CA ILE A 195 -23.62 -2.28 -3.11
C ILE A 195 -23.27 -2.70 -4.55
N LEU A 196 -22.95 -1.76 -5.43
CA LEU A 196 -22.58 -2.06 -6.82
C LEU A 196 -21.28 -2.87 -6.90
N LYS A 197 -20.31 -2.59 -6.03
CA LYS A 197 -19.09 -3.38 -5.87
C LYS A 197 -19.37 -4.81 -5.40
N GLY A 198 -20.56 -5.10 -4.87
CA GLY A 198 -21.01 -6.45 -4.51
C GLY A 198 -21.41 -7.33 -5.70
N SER A 199 -21.52 -6.80 -6.92
CA SER A 199 -21.81 -7.58 -8.12
C SER A 199 -20.52 -8.02 -8.81
N ARG A 200 -20.37 -9.34 -8.99
CA ARG A 200 -19.22 -9.91 -9.73
C ARG A 200 -19.26 -9.51 -11.20
N LEU A 201 -20.44 -9.50 -11.80
CA LEU A 201 -20.61 -9.12 -13.19
C LEU A 201 -20.24 -7.66 -13.43
N LEU A 202 -20.71 -6.74 -12.58
CA LEU A 202 -20.39 -5.31 -12.72
C LEU A 202 -18.91 -5.03 -12.51
N LEU A 203 -18.26 -5.70 -11.55
CA LEU A 203 -16.81 -5.58 -11.36
C LEU A 203 -16.04 -6.06 -12.59
N PHE A 204 -16.41 -7.22 -13.14
CA PHE A 204 -15.80 -7.75 -14.35
C PHE A 204 -15.99 -6.83 -15.55
N LEU A 205 -17.21 -6.33 -15.78
CA LEU A 205 -17.49 -5.39 -16.86
C LEU A 205 -16.71 -4.09 -16.67
N LYS A 206 -16.64 -3.55 -15.45
CA LYS A 206 -15.84 -2.38 -15.12
C LYS A 206 -14.36 -2.60 -15.45
N ASP A 207 -13.77 -3.73 -15.04
CA ASP A 207 -12.38 -4.08 -15.36
C ASP A 207 -12.16 -4.14 -16.87
N ARG A 208 -13.01 -4.88 -17.60
CA ARG A 208 -12.87 -5.07 -19.05
C ARG A 208 -13.06 -3.77 -19.84
N ILE A 209 -14.06 -2.97 -19.46
CA ILE A 209 -14.29 -1.64 -20.05
C ILE A 209 -13.11 -0.73 -19.74
N GLY A 210 -12.60 -0.71 -18.50
CA GLY A 210 -11.45 0.11 -18.12
C GLY A 210 -10.20 -0.23 -18.94
N LYS A 211 -9.90 -1.52 -19.12
CA LYS A 211 -8.80 -1.99 -19.99
C LYS A 211 -9.00 -1.58 -21.45
N LEU A 212 -10.21 -1.73 -21.98
CA LEU A 212 -10.54 -1.29 -23.33
C LEU A 212 -10.36 0.22 -23.49
N LEU A 213 -10.89 1.03 -22.58
CA LEU A 213 -10.75 2.48 -22.60
C LEU A 213 -9.28 2.89 -22.54
N ASN A 214 -8.47 2.27 -21.66
CA ASN A 214 -7.03 2.53 -21.59
C ASN A 214 -6.27 2.09 -22.85
N SER A 215 -6.77 1.12 -23.62
CA SER A 215 -6.17 0.75 -24.91
C SER A 215 -6.45 1.76 -26.03
N ILE A 216 -7.56 2.52 -25.92
CA ILE A 216 -7.98 3.51 -26.92
C ILE A 216 -7.47 4.91 -26.53
N GLN A 217 -7.71 5.31 -25.28
CA GLN A 217 -7.34 6.58 -24.70
C GLN A 217 -6.75 6.35 -23.29
N PRO A 218 -5.45 6.06 -23.20
CA PRO A 218 -4.73 5.87 -21.93
C PRO A 218 -4.95 7.01 -20.93
N SER A 219 -5.37 6.68 -19.71
CA SER A 219 -5.31 7.63 -18.59
C SER A 219 -3.85 8.01 -18.27
N PRO A 220 -3.60 9.17 -17.64
CA PRO A 220 -2.25 9.53 -17.18
C PRO A 220 -1.63 8.43 -16.30
N GLU A 221 -2.37 7.93 -15.31
CA GLU A 221 -1.91 6.88 -14.40
C GLU A 221 -1.48 5.62 -15.16
N TYR A 222 -2.29 5.18 -16.12
CA TYR A 222 -1.96 4.03 -16.96
C TYR A 222 -0.71 4.27 -17.82
N ARG A 223 -0.50 5.50 -18.32
CA ARG A 223 0.73 5.84 -19.08
C ARG A 223 1.97 5.79 -18.19
N HIS A 224 1.93 6.37 -17.00
CA HIS A 224 3.05 6.36 -16.06
C HIS A 224 3.37 4.93 -15.60
N GLN A 225 2.34 4.14 -15.29
CA GLN A 225 2.49 2.72 -14.96
C GLN A 225 3.19 1.95 -16.08
N ARG A 226 2.75 2.16 -17.34
CA ARG A 226 3.40 1.53 -18.50
C ARG A 226 4.82 2.03 -18.72
N ALA A 227 5.13 3.29 -18.46
CA ALA A 227 6.49 3.80 -18.54
C ALA A 227 7.44 3.09 -17.56
N LEU A 228 6.95 2.79 -16.36
CA LEU A 228 7.68 2.00 -15.37
C LEU A 228 7.85 0.54 -15.81
N LEU A 229 6.77 -0.12 -16.25
CA LEU A 229 6.79 -1.54 -16.62
C LEU A 229 7.53 -1.82 -17.92
N GLU A 230 7.46 -0.92 -18.89
CA GLU A 230 7.99 -1.14 -20.25
C GLU A 230 9.24 -0.32 -20.56
N GLY A 231 9.77 0.45 -19.59
CA GLY A 231 10.97 1.25 -19.80
C GLY A 231 10.78 2.43 -20.75
N LEU A 232 9.55 2.94 -20.87
CA LEU A 232 9.25 4.04 -21.80
C LEU A 232 9.69 5.38 -21.20
N PRO A 233 10.16 6.33 -22.03
CA PRO A 233 10.42 7.68 -21.57
C PRO A 233 9.12 8.37 -21.16
N ASP A 234 9.09 8.93 -19.97
CA ASP A 234 7.97 9.71 -19.44
C ASP A 234 8.52 10.75 -18.45
N GLU A 235 8.23 12.03 -18.71
CA GLU A 235 8.80 13.15 -17.94
C GLU A 235 8.33 13.15 -16.48
N PHE A 236 7.07 12.79 -16.24
CA PHE A 236 6.50 12.74 -14.90
C PHE A 236 7.16 11.64 -14.07
N VAL A 237 7.35 10.45 -14.66
CA VAL A 237 8.09 9.35 -14.02
C VAL A 237 9.56 9.73 -13.77
N GLU A 238 10.21 10.42 -14.71
CA GLU A 238 11.59 10.88 -14.54
C GLU A 238 11.72 11.89 -13.38
N GLN A 239 10.81 12.86 -13.28
CA GLN A 239 10.75 13.78 -12.15
C GLN A 239 10.45 13.04 -10.84
N GLY A 240 9.58 12.03 -10.86
CA GLY A 240 9.32 11.16 -9.71
C GLY A 240 10.58 10.44 -9.23
N TRP A 241 11.39 9.89 -10.12
CA TRP A 241 12.67 9.28 -9.75
C TRP A 241 13.66 10.28 -9.15
N GLN A 242 13.69 11.52 -9.63
CA GLN A 242 14.51 12.58 -9.06
C GLN A 242 14.06 12.93 -7.64
N GLU A 243 12.75 13.00 -7.40
CA GLU A 243 12.19 13.25 -6.07
C GLU A 243 12.48 12.09 -5.10
N VAL A 244 12.34 10.84 -5.55
CA VAL A 244 12.72 9.65 -4.78
C VAL A 244 14.20 9.73 -4.39
N GLU A 245 15.11 9.95 -5.34
CA GLU A 245 16.54 10.05 -5.03
C GLU A 245 16.84 11.21 -4.05
N SER A 246 16.16 12.34 -4.19
CA SER A 246 16.27 13.49 -3.27
C SER A 246 15.81 13.13 -1.85
N SER A 247 14.65 12.49 -1.72
CA SER A 247 14.08 12.06 -0.44
C SER A 247 14.95 11.02 0.26
N LEU A 248 15.51 10.07 -0.48
CA LEU A 248 16.42 9.07 0.07
C LEU A 248 17.75 9.69 0.55
N LYS A 249 18.26 10.73 -0.13
CA LYS A 249 19.43 11.50 0.37
C LYS A 249 19.11 12.19 1.69
N GLU A 250 17.94 12.82 1.82
CA GLU A 250 17.50 13.42 3.08
C GLU A 250 17.40 12.38 4.20
N MET A 251 16.87 11.19 3.90
CA MET A 251 16.81 10.11 4.88
C MET A 251 18.19 9.67 5.38
N MET A 252 19.21 9.64 4.50
CA MET A 252 20.58 9.33 4.90
C MET A 252 21.23 10.43 5.75
N GLU A 253 20.80 11.68 5.63
CA GLU A 253 21.16 12.74 6.58
C GLU A 253 20.50 12.55 7.93
N LEU A 254 19.22 12.19 7.95
CA LEU A 254 18.47 11.89 9.17
C LEU A 254 19.05 10.66 9.89
N GLN A 255 19.44 9.63 9.15
CA GLN A 255 20.11 8.44 9.67
C GLN A 255 21.34 8.81 10.50
N ARG A 256 22.21 9.67 9.96
CA ARG A 256 23.43 10.12 10.65
C ARG A 256 23.12 11.00 11.87
N ARG A 257 22.01 11.74 11.85
CA ARG A 257 21.62 12.65 12.94
C ARG A 257 20.98 11.91 14.12
N HIS A 258 20.22 10.85 13.84
CA HIS A 258 19.40 10.14 14.84
C HIS A 258 19.91 8.73 15.16
N ASP A 259 21.06 8.31 14.60
CA ASP A 259 21.74 7.04 14.88
C ASP A 259 20.84 5.79 14.74
N PHE A 260 20.19 5.66 13.58
CA PHE A 260 19.44 4.46 13.21
C PHE A 260 20.01 3.78 11.96
N ARG A 261 19.50 2.61 11.62
CA ARG A 261 19.79 1.92 10.34
C ARG A 261 18.58 2.04 9.42
N PHE A 262 18.81 2.46 8.18
CA PHE A 262 17.77 2.59 7.17
C PHE A 262 17.85 1.43 6.17
N VAL A 263 16.70 0.87 5.81
CA VAL A 263 16.57 -0.22 4.84
C VAL A 263 15.40 0.09 3.91
N ILE A 264 15.56 -0.17 2.61
CA ILE A 264 14.48 -0.05 1.63
C ILE A 264 14.04 -1.45 1.22
N MET A 265 12.73 -1.64 1.13
CA MET A 265 12.11 -2.87 0.66
C MET A 265 11.18 -2.54 -0.51
N GLY A 266 11.47 -3.06 -1.70
CA GLY A 266 10.67 -2.82 -2.90
C GLY A 266 9.59 -3.89 -3.08
N PHE A 267 8.32 -3.50 -3.01
CA PHE A 267 7.19 -4.35 -3.37
C PHE A 267 7.03 -4.43 -4.90
N PRO A 268 6.94 -5.62 -5.52
CA PRO A 268 6.71 -5.69 -6.95
C PRO A 268 5.30 -5.25 -7.31
N MET A 269 5.14 -4.63 -8.48
CA MET A 269 3.83 -4.39 -9.07
C MET A 269 3.20 -5.72 -9.47
N ALA A 270 1.89 -5.88 -9.28
CA ALA A 270 1.21 -7.14 -9.57
C ALA A 270 1.43 -7.58 -11.03
N GLU A 271 1.50 -6.64 -11.96
CA GLU A 271 1.83 -6.89 -13.37
C GLU A 271 3.19 -7.58 -13.57
N GLN A 272 4.19 -7.31 -12.72
CA GLN A 272 5.52 -7.93 -12.78
C GLN A 272 5.51 -9.40 -12.33
N LEU A 273 4.48 -9.82 -11.60
CA LEU A 273 4.28 -11.22 -11.24
C LEU A 273 3.47 -11.95 -12.31
N LEU A 274 2.49 -11.25 -12.90
CA LEU A 274 1.62 -11.77 -13.95
C LEU A 274 2.34 -11.94 -15.30
N HIS A 275 3.23 -11.02 -15.66
CA HIS A 275 3.91 -11.00 -16.95
C HIS A 275 5.39 -10.66 -16.82
N GLU A 276 6.16 -10.99 -17.85
CA GLU A 276 7.57 -10.64 -17.93
C GLU A 276 7.74 -9.22 -18.49
N HIS A 277 8.51 -8.41 -17.77
CA HIS A 277 8.77 -7.01 -18.12
C HIS A 277 10.28 -6.77 -18.14
N PRO A 278 11.00 -7.24 -19.18
CA PRO A 278 12.47 -7.23 -19.21
C PRO A 278 13.06 -5.82 -19.31
N GLN A 279 12.25 -4.81 -19.67
CA GLN A 279 12.66 -3.41 -19.78
C GLN A 279 12.13 -2.57 -18.60
N ALA A 280 11.56 -3.19 -17.56
CA ALA A 280 11.02 -2.46 -16.44
C ALA A 280 12.09 -1.60 -15.75
N GLN A 281 11.75 -0.34 -15.48
CA GLN A 281 12.61 0.56 -14.70
C GLN A 281 12.58 0.20 -13.22
N TYR A 282 11.45 -0.31 -12.73
CA TYR A 282 11.26 -0.71 -11.35
C TYR A 282 11.28 -2.26 -11.25
N PRO A 283 11.92 -2.88 -10.25
CA PRO A 283 12.70 -2.28 -9.16
C PRO A 283 14.16 -1.94 -9.50
N ALA A 284 14.63 -2.21 -10.72
CA ALA A 284 16.05 -2.09 -11.09
C ALA A 284 16.66 -0.71 -10.81
N ARG A 285 15.95 0.38 -11.11
CA ARG A 285 16.39 1.76 -10.88
C ARG A 285 16.41 2.11 -9.39
N LEU A 286 15.42 1.66 -8.62
CA LEU A 286 15.43 1.83 -7.16
C LEU A 286 16.64 1.13 -6.53
N LYS A 287 16.92 -0.11 -6.95
CA LYS A 287 18.11 -0.86 -6.53
C LYS A 287 19.38 -0.08 -6.82
N HIS A 288 19.51 0.46 -8.04
CA HIS A 288 20.68 1.27 -8.41
C HIS A 288 20.83 2.54 -7.55
N ILE A 289 19.73 3.23 -7.24
CA ILE A 289 19.73 4.38 -6.33
C ILE A 289 20.17 3.96 -4.92
N ALA A 290 19.63 2.85 -4.41
CA ALA A 290 19.99 2.32 -3.09
C ALA A 290 21.48 1.96 -3.02
N GLU A 291 22.02 1.27 -4.03
CA GLU A 291 23.46 0.95 -4.14
C GLU A 291 24.33 2.22 -4.17
N LYS A 292 23.93 3.24 -4.94
CA LYS A 292 24.63 4.53 -5.02
C LYS A 292 24.68 5.26 -3.68
N LEU A 293 23.64 5.11 -2.85
CA LEU A 293 23.51 5.75 -1.54
C LEU A 293 23.97 4.85 -0.38
N ASP A 294 24.49 3.65 -0.66
CA ASP A 294 24.88 2.65 0.34
C ASP A 294 23.73 2.25 1.30
N ILE A 295 22.53 2.10 0.74
CA ILE A 295 21.33 1.70 1.46
C ILE A 295 21.06 0.21 1.21
N PRO A 296 20.93 -0.63 2.26
CA PRO A 296 20.48 -2.00 2.10
C PRO A 296 19.11 -2.05 1.40
N PHE A 297 19.05 -2.81 0.30
CA PHE A 297 17.84 -2.98 -0.50
C PHE A 297 17.36 -4.43 -0.49
N ILE A 298 16.08 -4.62 -0.21
CA ILE A 298 15.39 -5.91 -0.23
C ILE A 298 14.44 -5.92 -1.42
N ASP A 299 14.79 -6.72 -2.43
CA ASP A 299 13.94 -6.96 -3.60
C ASP A 299 12.95 -8.09 -3.28
N LEU A 300 11.66 -7.76 -3.12
CA LEU A 300 10.63 -8.75 -2.85
C LEU A 300 10.16 -9.50 -4.11
N GLN A 301 10.53 -9.03 -5.31
CA GLN A 301 10.04 -9.62 -6.56
C GLN A 301 10.41 -11.11 -6.69
N PRO A 302 11.68 -11.56 -6.46
CA PRO A 302 12.04 -12.96 -6.64
C PRO A 302 11.33 -13.91 -5.67
N VAL A 303 11.19 -13.51 -4.40
CA VAL A 303 10.54 -14.34 -3.37
C VAL A 303 9.05 -14.45 -3.63
N LEU A 304 8.37 -13.35 -3.98
CA LEU A 304 6.94 -13.36 -4.26
C LEU A 304 6.65 -14.07 -5.59
N LYS A 305 7.48 -13.90 -6.64
CA LYS A 305 7.32 -14.61 -7.91
C LYS A 305 7.40 -16.14 -7.73
N ARG A 306 8.28 -16.63 -6.83
CA ARG A 306 8.39 -18.07 -6.53
C ARG A 306 7.13 -18.62 -5.86
N GLU A 307 6.48 -17.82 -5.02
CA GLU A 307 5.26 -18.20 -4.28
C GLU A 307 3.97 -17.92 -5.05
N PHE A 308 4.07 -17.35 -6.26
CA PHE A 308 2.93 -16.89 -7.04
C PHE A 308 2.26 -18.03 -7.81
N GLU A 309 1.03 -18.36 -7.41
CA GLU A 309 0.21 -19.43 -8.02
C GLU A 309 -0.99 -18.87 -8.83
N GLY A 310 -1.01 -17.55 -9.03
CA GLY A 310 -2.11 -16.80 -9.63
C GLY A 310 -2.47 -15.55 -8.83
N PHE A 311 -3.26 -14.64 -9.39
CA PHE A 311 -3.51 -13.31 -8.80
C PHE A 311 -3.97 -13.38 -7.33
N GLY A 312 -5.06 -14.10 -7.04
CA GLY A 312 -5.58 -14.30 -5.68
C GLY A 312 -4.67 -15.04 -4.71
N SER A 313 -3.57 -15.66 -5.16
CA SER A 313 -2.63 -16.36 -4.27
C SER A 313 -1.87 -15.40 -3.37
N LEU A 314 -1.53 -14.21 -3.87
CA LEU A 314 -0.75 -13.19 -3.15
C LEU A 314 -1.44 -11.82 -3.11
N PHE A 315 -2.46 -11.58 -3.93
CA PHE A 315 -3.16 -10.29 -3.97
C PHE A 315 -4.65 -10.45 -3.63
N ILE A 316 -5.24 -9.38 -3.11
CA ILE A 316 -6.69 -9.27 -2.93
C ILE A 316 -7.34 -9.14 -4.31
N GLU A 317 -8.25 -10.04 -4.63
CA GLU A 317 -8.98 -10.06 -5.90
C GLU A 317 -9.68 -8.72 -6.16
N TRP A 318 -9.62 -8.24 -7.41
CA TRP A 318 -10.18 -6.96 -7.88
C TRP A 318 -9.50 -5.66 -7.40
N ASP A 319 -8.55 -5.76 -6.48
CA ASP A 319 -7.91 -4.60 -5.84
C ASP A 319 -6.40 -4.57 -6.03
N GLY A 320 -5.73 -5.71 -5.87
CA GLY A 320 -4.30 -5.84 -6.14
C GLY A 320 -3.39 -5.51 -4.96
N HIS A 321 -3.91 -5.14 -3.80
CA HIS A 321 -3.09 -5.08 -2.59
C HIS A 321 -2.66 -6.47 -2.12
N PRO A 322 -1.50 -6.60 -1.44
CA PRO A 322 -1.05 -7.87 -0.88
C PRO A 322 -2.08 -8.47 0.09
N ASN A 323 -2.33 -9.78 -0.03
CA ASN A 323 -3.17 -10.51 0.91
C ASN A 323 -2.36 -10.96 2.16
N PRO A 324 -2.99 -11.58 3.18
CA PRO A 324 -2.27 -12.05 4.38
C PRO A 324 -1.11 -13.02 4.11
N ARG A 325 -1.19 -13.85 3.05
CA ARG A 325 -0.11 -14.76 2.67
C ARG A 325 1.11 -13.97 2.17
N ALA A 326 0.91 -12.95 1.34
CA ALA A 326 1.98 -12.09 0.87
C ALA A 326 2.63 -11.31 2.01
N HIS A 327 1.85 -10.71 2.92
CA HIS A 327 2.38 -10.02 4.10
C HIS A 327 3.24 -10.93 4.99
N ARG A 328 2.84 -12.19 5.16
CA ARG A 328 3.65 -13.19 5.89
C ARG A 328 5.00 -13.44 5.20
N ILE A 329 5.00 -13.67 3.89
CA ILE A 329 6.24 -13.88 3.11
C ILE A 329 7.16 -12.67 3.22
N VAL A 330 6.60 -11.46 3.14
CA VAL A 330 7.34 -10.20 3.29
C VAL A 330 7.97 -10.08 4.67
N ALA A 331 7.25 -10.40 5.74
CA ALA A 331 7.78 -10.40 7.10
C ALA A 331 8.91 -11.42 7.29
N GLU A 332 8.76 -12.61 6.72
CA GLU A 332 9.80 -13.64 6.73
C GLU A 332 11.07 -13.15 6.01
N GLU A 333 10.93 -12.55 4.83
CA GLU A 333 12.08 -12.02 4.07
C GLU A 333 12.77 -10.86 4.80
N LEU A 334 12.00 -9.93 5.38
CA LEU A 334 12.54 -8.85 6.22
C LEU A 334 13.35 -9.40 7.40
N SER A 335 12.82 -10.40 8.11
CA SER A 335 13.50 -10.96 9.28
C SER A 335 14.88 -11.54 8.95
N ARG A 336 15.04 -12.14 7.76
CA ARG A 336 16.33 -12.69 7.29
C ARG A 336 17.41 -11.63 7.16
N VAL A 337 17.01 -10.40 6.84
CA VAL A 337 17.93 -9.26 6.67
C VAL A 337 18.14 -8.51 7.98
N LEU A 338 17.08 -8.29 8.76
CA LEU A 338 17.16 -7.48 9.99
C LEU A 338 17.82 -8.23 11.15
N VAL A 339 17.64 -9.55 11.28
CA VAL A 339 18.24 -10.32 12.38
C VAL A 339 19.78 -10.24 12.39
N PRO A 340 20.49 -10.41 11.26
CA PRO A 340 21.93 -10.17 11.20
C PRO A 340 22.33 -8.73 11.59
N MET A 341 21.63 -7.72 11.07
CA MET A 341 21.92 -6.30 11.37
C MET A 341 21.83 -5.98 12.87
N LEU A 342 20.88 -6.62 13.57
CA LEU A 342 20.71 -6.45 15.01
C LEU A 342 21.84 -7.09 15.84
N LYS A 343 22.46 -8.17 15.33
CA LYS A 343 23.56 -8.89 15.99
C LYS A 343 24.90 -8.18 15.86
N GLU A 344 25.21 -7.60 14.70
CA GLU A 344 26.48 -6.90 14.45
C GLU A 344 26.74 -5.78 15.45
N HIS A 345 25.69 -5.08 15.84
CA HIS A 345 25.77 -3.98 16.78
C HIS A 345 25.96 -4.43 18.24
N GLN A 346 25.75 -5.71 18.59
CA GLN A 346 26.10 -6.26 19.91
C GLN A 346 27.59 -6.51 20.09
N GLY A 347 28.38 -6.58 19.01
CA GLY A 347 29.81 -6.85 19.04
C GLY A 347 30.71 -5.61 19.11
N SER A 348 30.11 -4.40 19.09
CA SER A 348 30.85 -3.12 19.02
C SER A 348 30.75 -2.26 20.30
N SER A 349 30.14 -2.79 21.36
CA SER A 349 29.94 -2.11 22.65
C SER A 349 30.90 -2.59 23.72
#